data_AF-E4YZG4-F1
#
_entry.id   AF-E4YZG4-F1
#
_cell.length_a   1.000
_cell.length_b   1.000
_cell.length_c   1.000
_cell.angle_alpha   90.00
_cell.angle_beta   90.00
_cell.angle_gamma   90.00
#
_symmetry.space_group_name_H-M   'P 1'
#
loop_
_entity.id
_entity.type
_entity.pdbx_description
1 polymer ?
#
loop_
_entity_poly.entity_id
_entity_poly.type
_entity_poly.pdbx_seq_one_letter_code
_entity_poly.pdbx_strand_id
1 'polypeptide(L)'
;EPFQARWNQGLGYFHVPTGGFPNVWKPELDDTAPYLWIDLGERRTVFSMAIRSGYHKGNLCAPNTVEIVFDKKKEFLEELSGDSYKVDNSTITPQQITLKKTVYAQFIAVRPRFTVDPDPAMPACIAIEFYGRGGSNPAPNNCK
;
A
#
# COMPACT_ATOMS: atom_id res chain seq x y z
N GLU A 1 3.42 -12.02 6.65
CA GLU A 1 2.11 -12.49 6.16
C GLU A 1 1.43 -11.36 5.40
N PRO A 2 0.77 -11.58 4.26
CA PRO A 2 0.14 -10.50 3.50
C PRO A 2 -1.05 -9.92 4.28
N PHE A 3 -1.21 -8.59 4.23
CA PHE A 3 -2.35 -7.91 4.84
C PHE A 3 -3.65 -8.29 4.12
N GLN A 4 -4.67 -8.70 4.86
CA GLN A 4 -5.97 -9.12 4.32
C GLN A 4 -6.98 -7.96 4.24
N ALA A 5 -7.73 -7.91 3.14
CA ALA A 5 -8.83 -6.96 2.96
C ALA A 5 -9.99 -7.24 3.94
N ARG A 6 -10.48 -6.21 4.65
CA ARG A 6 -11.79 -6.18 5.31
C ARG A 6 -12.83 -5.59 4.36
N TRP A 7 -13.97 -6.28 4.22
CA TRP A 7 -15.06 -5.90 3.32
C TRP A 7 -16.10 -5.04 4.06
N ASN A 8 -16.66 -4.00 3.42
CA ASN A 8 -17.71 -3.18 4.02
C ASN A 8 -19.03 -3.35 3.24
N GLN A 9 -19.99 -4.07 3.84
CA GLN A 9 -21.12 -4.69 3.15
C GLN A 9 -22.15 -3.71 2.54
N GLY A 10 -22.17 -2.45 2.99
CA GLY A 10 -23.22 -1.50 2.61
C GLY A 10 -23.08 -0.86 1.23
N LEU A 11 -21.89 -0.92 0.60
CA LEU A 11 -21.57 -0.08 -0.57
C LEU A 11 -20.71 -0.75 -1.68
N GLY A 12 -20.23 -1.99 -1.47
CA GLY A 12 -19.41 -2.70 -2.47
C GLY A 12 -17.94 -2.26 -2.56
N TYR A 13 -17.40 -1.71 -1.46
CA TYR A 13 -16.00 -1.30 -1.30
C TYR A 13 -15.20 -2.33 -0.48
N PHE A 14 -13.91 -2.46 -0.78
CA PHE A 14 -12.95 -3.22 0.04
C PHE A 14 -11.99 -2.27 0.77
N HIS A 15 -11.43 -2.72 1.89
CA HIS A 15 -10.47 -1.98 2.73
C HIS A 15 -9.30 -2.91 3.07
N VAL A 16 -8.05 -2.58 2.69
CA VAL A 16 -6.87 -3.32 3.20
C VAL A 16 -6.06 -2.39 4.10
N PRO A 17 -6.08 -2.58 5.44
CA PRO A 17 -5.19 -1.84 6.31
C PRO A 17 -3.82 -2.52 6.33
N THR A 18 -2.82 -1.92 5.69
CA THR A 18 -1.42 -2.32 5.89
C THR A 18 -0.85 -1.59 7.10
N GLY A 19 -1.18 -2.10 8.29
CA GLY A 19 -1.02 -1.36 9.55
C GLY A 19 -2.14 -0.32 9.67
N GLY A 20 -3.05 -0.52 10.63
CA GLY A 20 -4.18 0.39 10.84
C GLY A 20 -3.76 1.83 11.10
N PHE A 21 -4.69 2.76 11.21
CA PHE A 21 -4.36 4.18 11.48
C PHE A 21 -3.48 4.50 12.71
N PRO A 22 -3.18 3.59 13.68
CA PRO A 22 -2.06 3.80 14.61
C PRO A 22 -0.70 3.18 14.16
N ASN A 23 -0.69 2.21 13.25
CA ASN A 23 0.50 1.42 12.87
C ASN A 23 0.91 1.68 11.42
N VAL A 24 2.20 1.73 11.13
CA VAL A 24 2.75 1.91 9.78
C VAL A 24 3.63 0.72 9.43
N TRP A 25 3.58 0.28 8.17
CA TRP A 25 4.55 -0.67 7.66
C TRP A 25 5.91 -0.01 7.51
N LYS A 26 6.97 -0.77 7.84
CA LYS A 26 8.37 -0.36 7.80
C LYS A 26 9.17 -1.49 7.15
N PRO A 27 9.93 -1.24 6.07
CA PRO A 27 10.86 -2.23 5.55
C PRO A 27 12.03 -2.43 6.52
N GLU A 28 12.78 -3.52 6.30
CA GLU A 28 14.07 -3.71 6.95
C GLU A 28 15.05 -2.61 6.49
N LEU A 29 15.99 -2.22 7.36
CA LEU A 29 16.87 -1.09 7.10
C LEU A 29 17.86 -1.33 5.96
N ASP A 30 18.22 -2.59 5.72
CA ASP A 30 19.14 -3.05 4.69
C ASP A 30 18.45 -3.46 3.38
N ASP A 31 17.11 -3.40 3.32
CA ASP A 31 16.36 -3.64 2.10
C ASP A 31 16.45 -2.43 1.16
N THR A 32 17.29 -2.56 0.14
CA THR A 32 17.52 -1.54 -0.90
C THR A 32 16.38 -1.41 -1.93
N ALA A 33 15.44 -2.36 -1.97
CA ALA A 33 14.34 -2.35 -2.93
C ALA A 33 13.02 -2.87 -2.33
N PRO A 34 12.53 -2.24 -1.25
CA PRO A 34 11.44 -2.80 -0.48
C PRO A 34 10.10 -2.64 -1.20
N TYR A 35 9.32 -3.72 -1.18
CA TYR A 35 7.93 -3.72 -1.65
C TYR A 35 6.99 -4.15 -0.54
N LEU A 36 5.98 -3.33 -0.28
CA LEU A 36 4.79 -3.72 0.47
C LEU A 36 3.83 -4.42 -0.48
N TRP A 37 3.61 -5.71 -0.27
CA TRP A 37 2.70 -6.54 -1.06
C TRP A 37 1.32 -6.62 -0.42
N ILE A 38 0.30 -6.44 -1.26
CA ILE A 38 -1.10 -6.44 -0.88
C ILE A 38 -1.83 -7.42 -1.82
N ASP A 39 -2.57 -8.35 -1.24
CA ASP A 39 -3.46 -9.26 -1.94
C ASP A 39 -4.91 -8.89 -1.61
N LEU A 40 -5.68 -8.54 -2.63
CA LEU A 40 -7.10 -8.19 -2.51
C LEU A 40 -8.02 -9.42 -2.37
N GLY A 41 -7.45 -10.63 -2.42
CA GLY A 41 -8.12 -11.94 -2.36
C GLY A 41 -8.75 -12.38 -3.68
N GLU A 42 -9.22 -11.41 -4.47
CA GLU A 42 -9.72 -11.59 -5.83
C GLU A 42 -9.46 -10.32 -6.64
N ARG A 43 -9.68 -10.35 -7.96
CA ARG A 43 -9.51 -9.15 -8.79
C ARG A 43 -10.63 -8.15 -8.54
N ARG A 44 -10.25 -6.92 -8.19
CA ARG A 44 -11.14 -5.80 -7.91
C ARG A 44 -10.75 -4.59 -8.73
N THR A 45 -11.70 -3.71 -8.98
CA THR A 45 -11.45 -2.42 -9.61
C THR A 45 -10.95 -1.45 -8.56
N VAL A 46 -9.80 -0.82 -8.75
CA VAL A 46 -9.18 0.16 -7.83
C VAL A 46 -9.14 1.51 -8.51
N PHE A 47 -9.58 2.57 -7.82
CA PHE A 47 -9.65 3.92 -8.40
C PHE A 47 -9.00 5.00 -7.52
N SER A 48 -8.83 4.75 -6.22
CA SER A 48 -8.14 5.68 -5.33
C SER A 48 -7.45 4.96 -4.19
N MET A 49 -6.65 5.71 -3.44
CA MET A 49 -5.99 5.27 -2.23
C MET A 49 -5.92 6.39 -1.20
N ALA A 50 -5.85 6.03 0.07
CA ALA A 50 -5.37 6.90 1.13
C ALA A 50 -3.98 6.46 1.54
N ILE A 51 -3.05 7.40 1.70
CA ILE A 51 -1.72 7.11 2.21
C ILE A 51 -1.33 8.09 3.30
N ARG A 52 -0.60 7.62 4.30
CA ARG A 52 0.04 8.48 5.30
C ARG A 52 1.41 7.94 5.70
N SER A 53 2.22 8.86 6.19
CA SER A 53 3.51 8.57 6.82
C SER A 53 3.34 8.22 8.32
N GLY A 54 4.44 7.96 9.01
CA GLY A 54 4.44 7.68 10.45
C GLY A 54 5.74 8.04 11.15
N TYR A 55 5.94 7.48 12.35
CA TYR A 55 7.11 7.75 13.18
C TYR A 55 7.99 6.51 13.40
N HIS A 56 9.30 6.73 13.41
CA HIS A 56 10.32 5.76 13.82
C HIS A 56 11.21 6.42 14.88
N LYS A 57 11.22 5.87 16.11
CA LYS A 57 11.99 6.39 17.25
C LYS A 57 11.79 7.90 17.49
N GLY A 58 10.55 8.39 17.37
CA GLY A 58 10.19 9.80 17.59
C GLY A 58 10.42 10.73 16.39
N ASN A 59 11.07 10.26 15.32
CA ASN A 59 11.31 11.05 14.11
C ASN A 59 10.34 10.65 12.99
N LEU A 60 9.90 11.63 12.20
CA LEU A 60 9.03 11.40 11.05
C LEU A 60 9.78 10.58 10.00
N CYS A 61 9.24 9.41 9.67
CA CYS A 61 9.79 8.52 8.63
C CYS A 61 8.84 8.54 7.43
N ALA A 62 9.06 9.46 6.50
CA ALA A 62 8.13 9.70 5.40
C ALA A 62 8.83 9.60 4.04
N PRO A 63 8.36 8.75 3.11
CA PRO A 63 8.84 8.78 1.74
C PRO A 63 8.32 10.05 1.02
N ASN A 64 9.03 10.49 -0.02
CA ASN A 64 8.57 11.60 -0.88
C ASN A 64 7.59 11.13 -1.94
N THR A 65 7.76 9.90 -2.40
CA THR A 65 6.93 9.29 -3.44
C THR A 65 6.70 7.82 -3.13
N VAL A 66 5.59 7.30 -3.64
CA VAL A 66 5.35 5.85 -3.74
C VAL A 66 5.18 5.47 -5.19
N GLU A 67 5.84 4.38 -5.58
CA GLU A 67 5.64 3.72 -6.85
C GLU A 67 4.68 2.55 -6.65
N ILE A 68 3.61 2.49 -7.45
CA ILE A 68 2.57 1.48 -7.31
C ILE A 68 2.52 0.63 -8.57
N VAL A 69 2.52 -0.68 -8.35
CA VAL A 69 2.50 -1.72 -9.37
C VAL A 69 1.33 -2.65 -9.10
N PHE A 70 0.62 -3.04 -10.16
CA PHE A 70 -0.56 -3.91 -10.08
C PHE A 70 -0.33 -5.27 -10.76
N ASP A 71 -0.99 -6.32 -10.25
CA ASP A 71 -1.11 -7.68 -10.80
C ASP A 71 0.18 -8.47 -11.06
N LYS A 72 1.27 -8.12 -10.38
CA LYS A 72 2.46 -8.98 -10.40
C LYS A 72 2.46 -9.94 -9.21
N LYS A 73 2.82 -11.20 -9.46
CA LYS A 73 3.22 -12.12 -8.38
C LYS A 73 4.63 -11.74 -7.92
N LYS A 74 4.99 -12.11 -6.69
CA LYS A 74 6.33 -11.88 -6.08
C LYS A 74 7.49 -12.34 -6.98
N GLU A 75 7.24 -13.24 -7.91
CA GLU A 75 8.21 -13.91 -8.79
C GLU A 75 8.58 -13.14 -10.07
N PHE A 76 7.93 -12.02 -10.42
CA PHE A 76 8.18 -11.31 -11.69
C PHE A 76 8.42 -9.81 -11.50
N LEU A 77 9.63 -9.42 -11.06
CA LEU A 77 9.97 -8.03 -10.73
C LEU A 77 10.80 -7.29 -11.78
N GLU A 78 11.38 -7.96 -12.78
CA GLU A 78 12.51 -7.40 -13.55
C GLU A 78 12.15 -6.32 -14.59
N GLU A 79 10.88 -6.07 -14.89
CA GLU A 79 10.47 -5.00 -15.83
C GLU A 79 9.22 -4.29 -15.32
N LEU A 80 9.40 -3.31 -14.43
CA LEU A 80 8.28 -2.60 -13.83
C LEU A 80 8.38 -1.09 -14.06
N SER A 81 7.44 -0.56 -14.85
CA SER A 81 7.02 0.83 -14.78
C SER A 81 5.75 0.90 -13.91
N GLY A 82 5.94 1.21 -12.63
CA GLY A 82 4.82 1.56 -11.74
C GLY A 82 4.38 3.01 -11.95
N ASP A 83 3.16 3.32 -11.52
CA ASP A 83 2.73 4.71 -11.43
C ASP A 83 3.28 5.34 -10.13
N SER A 84 4.03 6.43 -10.27
CA SER A 84 4.52 7.20 -9.13
C SER A 84 3.51 8.24 -8.66
N TYR A 85 3.34 8.33 -7.34
CA TYR A 85 2.47 9.30 -6.65
C TYR A 85 3.27 10.02 -5.56
N LYS A 86 3.07 11.33 -5.43
CA LYS A 86 3.68 12.13 -4.36
C LYS A 86 2.98 11.86 -3.04
N VAL A 87 3.77 11.78 -1.97
CA VAL A 87 3.31 11.66 -0.59
C VAL A 87 3.73 12.92 0.14
N ASP A 88 2.81 13.52 0.91
CA ASP A 88 3.18 14.59 1.83
C ASP A 88 4.09 14.03 2.94
N ASN A 89 5.35 14.44 2.89
CA ASN A 89 6.38 13.98 3.80
C ASN A 89 6.58 14.90 5.02
N SER A 90 5.66 15.86 5.24
CA SER A 90 5.69 16.78 6.37
C SER A 90 4.66 16.45 7.46
N THR A 91 3.77 15.50 7.20
CA THR A 91 2.64 15.17 8.08
C THR A 91 2.36 13.67 8.14
N ILE A 92 1.61 13.26 9.16
CA ILE A 92 1.02 11.92 9.29
C ILE A 92 -0.47 11.90 8.92
N THR A 93 -1.02 13.03 8.48
CA THR A 93 -2.41 13.13 8.03
C THR A 93 -2.61 12.27 6.78
N PRO A 94 -3.69 11.47 6.70
CA PRO A 94 -4.03 10.71 5.51
C PRO A 94 -4.26 11.62 4.29
N GLN A 95 -3.50 11.38 3.24
CA GLN A 95 -3.65 12.00 1.93
C GLN A 95 -4.48 11.09 1.04
N GLN A 96 -5.62 11.58 0.57
CA GLN A 96 -6.42 10.91 -0.46
C GLN A 96 -5.81 11.18 -1.84
N ILE A 97 -5.61 10.13 -2.63
CA ILE A 97 -5.00 10.17 -3.95
C ILE A 97 -5.87 9.38 -4.93
N THR A 98 -6.36 10.05 -5.98
CA THR A 98 -6.99 9.40 -7.13
C THR A 98 -5.92 8.80 -8.02
N LEU A 99 -6.10 7.54 -8.43
CA LEU A 99 -5.17 6.89 -9.34
C LEU A 99 -5.27 7.54 -10.73
N LYS A 100 -4.15 7.62 -11.46
CA LYS A 100 -4.13 8.22 -12.82
C LYS A 100 -5.06 7.50 -13.80
N LYS A 101 -5.27 6.21 -13.55
CA LYS A 101 -6.22 5.35 -14.26
C LYS A 101 -6.83 4.38 -13.27
N THR A 102 -8.09 4.03 -13.50
CA THR A 102 -8.74 2.92 -12.81
C THR A 102 -8.08 1.61 -13.23
N VAL A 103 -7.75 0.74 -12.28
CA VAL A 103 -7.04 -0.53 -12.54
C VAL A 103 -7.88 -1.70 -12.05
N TYR A 104 -7.88 -2.82 -12.80
CA TYR A 104 -8.52 -4.06 -12.36
C TYR A 104 -7.47 -5.08 -11.95
N ALA A 105 -7.28 -5.27 -10.64
CA ALA A 105 -6.17 -6.04 -10.09
C ALA A 105 -6.52 -6.84 -8.83
N GLN A 106 -5.76 -7.90 -8.57
CA GLN A 106 -5.76 -8.65 -7.32
C GLN A 106 -4.54 -8.32 -6.45
N PHE A 107 -3.36 -8.25 -7.07
CA PHE A 107 -2.13 -7.99 -6.34
C PHE A 107 -1.69 -6.54 -6.52
N ILE A 108 -1.19 -5.92 -5.46
CA ILE A 108 -0.63 -4.57 -5.49
C ILE A 108 0.72 -4.61 -4.78
N ALA A 109 1.75 -4.05 -5.41
CA ALA A 109 3.04 -3.81 -4.79
C ALA A 109 3.26 -2.31 -4.67
N VAL A 110 3.65 -1.86 -3.49
CA VAL A 110 3.90 -0.46 -3.17
C VAL A 110 5.36 -0.32 -2.76
N ARG A 111 6.11 0.51 -3.49
CA ARG A 111 7.52 0.80 -3.21
C ARG A 111 7.69 2.24 -2.75
N PRO A 112 8.12 2.48 -1.50
CA PRO A 112 8.48 3.82 -1.06
C PRO A 112 9.76 4.28 -1.78
N ARG A 113 9.82 5.58 -2.08
CA ARG A 113 10.94 6.24 -2.73
C ARG A 113 11.25 7.56 -2.03
N PHE A 114 12.54 7.83 -1.86
CA PHE A 114 13.05 9.08 -1.32
C PHE A 114 13.73 9.87 -2.44
N THR A 115 13.59 11.19 -2.43
CA THR A 115 14.27 12.07 -3.42
C THR A 115 15.75 12.30 -3.09
N VAL A 116 16.15 12.00 -1.85
CA VAL A 116 17.53 11.99 -1.36
C VAL A 116 17.78 10.62 -0.74
N ASP A 117 19.03 10.15 -0.75
CA ASP A 117 19.35 8.89 -0.08
C ASP A 117 18.88 8.97 1.38
N PRO A 118 17.98 8.07 1.81
CA PRO A 118 17.49 8.08 3.17
C PRO A 118 18.67 7.83 4.12
N ASP A 119 18.61 8.41 5.32
CA ASP A 119 19.48 8.00 6.41
C ASP A 119 19.37 6.46 6.54
N PRO A 120 20.46 5.69 6.41
CA PRO A 120 20.42 4.24 6.50
C PRO A 120 19.89 3.73 7.85
N ALA A 121 19.83 4.58 8.87
CA ALA A 121 19.20 4.29 10.15
C ALA A 121 17.68 4.58 10.21
N MET A 122 17.10 5.18 9.16
CA MET A 122 15.71 5.61 9.09
C MET A 122 14.94 4.86 7.99
N PRO A 123 13.98 3.97 8.37
CA PRO A 123 13.18 3.26 7.38
C PRO A 123 12.12 4.17 6.77
N ALA A 124 11.56 3.78 5.62
CA ALA A 124 10.30 4.34 5.17
C ALA A 124 9.16 3.91 6.10
N CYS A 125 8.19 4.79 6.36
CA CYS A 125 6.95 4.39 7.02
C CYS A 125 5.76 4.75 6.16
N ILE A 126 4.94 3.75 5.85
CA ILE A 126 3.69 3.95 5.11
C ILE A 126 2.55 3.18 5.77
N ALA A 127 1.40 3.83 5.87
CA ALA A 127 0.11 3.16 5.96
C ALA A 127 -0.68 3.55 4.72
N ILE A 128 -1.20 2.56 4.00
CA ILE A 128 -1.93 2.75 2.77
C ILE A 128 -3.24 1.97 2.79
N GLU A 129 -4.27 2.55 2.22
CA GLU A 129 -5.57 1.94 2.00
C GLU A 129 -5.93 2.12 0.53
N PHE A 130 -6.39 1.06 -0.13
CA PHE A 130 -6.90 1.14 -1.50
C PHE A 130 -8.42 1.14 -1.47
N TYR A 131 -9.02 1.97 -2.31
CA TYR A 131 -10.46 2.03 -2.52
C TYR A 131 -10.80 1.64 -3.94
N GLY A 132 -11.89 0.89 -4.04
CA GLY A 132 -12.23 0.21 -5.27
C GLY A 132 -13.62 -0.41 -5.24
N ARG A 133 -14.09 -0.83 -6.42
CA ARG A 133 -15.39 -1.47 -6.60
C ARG A 133 -15.21 -2.95 -6.91
N GLY A 134 -16.10 -3.75 -6.35
CA GLY A 134 -16.28 -5.15 -6.73
C GLY A 134 -15.59 -6.15 -5.80
N GLY A 135 -15.79 -7.41 -6.17
CA GLY A 135 -15.43 -8.60 -5.40
C GLY A 135 -16.64 -9.27 -4.76
N SER A 136 -16.68 -10.60 -4.86
CA SER A 136 -17.62 -11.44 -4.14
C SER A 136 -17.43 -11.30 -2.63
N ASN A 137 -18.49 -11.44 -1.84
CA ASN A 137 -18.36 -11.54 -0.40
C ASN A 137 -17.37 -12.68 -0.13
N PRO A 138 -16.23 -12.49 0.58
CA PRO A 138 -15.45 -13.64 1.00
C PRO A 138 -16.39 -14.45 1.86
N ALA A 139 -16.88 -15.58 1.34
CA ALA A 139 -17.63 -16.52 2.14
C ALA A 139 -16.79 -16.73 3.42
N PRO A 140 -17.41 -16.73 4.61
CA PRO A 140 -16.67 -17.16 5.79
C PRO A 140 -16.14 -18.54 5.44
N ASN A 141 -14.82 -18.66 5.27
CA ASN A 141 -14.20 -19.95 5.15
C ASN A 141 -14.54 -20.65 6.47
N ASN A 142 -15.53 -21.54 6.41
CA ASN A 142 -15.77 -22.54 7.44
C ASN A 142 -14.52 -23.43 7.44
N CYS A 143 -13.48 -22.98 8.13
CA CYS A 143 -12.31 -23.79 8.44
C CYS A 143 -12.73 -24.78 9.53
N LYS A 144 -12.84 -26.05 9.14
CA LYS A 144 -12.39 -27.14 10.01
C LYS A 144 -10.87 -27.09 10.13
#